data_AF-A0A9W7VR78-F1
#
_entry.id   AF-A0A9W7VR78-F1
#
_cell.length_a   1.000
_cell.length_b   1.000
_cell.length_c   1.000
_cell.angle_alpha   90.00
_cell.angle_beta   90.00
_cell.angle_gamma   90.00
#
_symmetry.space_group_name_H-M   'P 1'
#
loop_
_entity.id
_entity.type
_entity.pdbx_description
1 polymer ?
#
loop_
_entity_poly.entity_id
_entity_poly.type
_entity_poly.pdbx_seq_one_letter_code
_entity_poly.pdbx_strand_id
1 'polypeptide(L)'
;MLDKVRVRYAPSPTGHLHIGNARTALFNYLFARHNGGEFIIRIEDTDTKRNLEDGERSQLENLQWLGIEWDEGPDKPGEFGPYRQSERKEIYDRYLTELLDKGLAYYAFDTSEEIEAEHEAQVANGETPRYIGKWRDKSQEEIDAARAESRPETIRFRVPENTTYTFDDMVKGDISFESAAISGDFVIRKQDGMPTYNFAVVVDDHLMEITHVLRGDDHIANTPKQLMIYDALGFERPTFGHMTLIVNAETGKKLSKRDGSILQFIEQYRDLGYLPDAMFNFITLLGWSPKGEEEIFSHDELIEIFDTDRLSKSPAAFDNKKLEWINNRYMKAAEAEDVAKLAIEHLQRAGRVSETSTAEERAWTEKLVSLYKEEMSYAAEIVDLSDMFFQDELHIADDAKEVLAGEGVADVLKAFQAKLAEIPADDFKEENIMAAIKAVQKETGVKGKNLYMPIRVATSGEQHGPSIGLTIEVLGKEKVAHHLDQALASL
;
A
#
# COMPACT_ATOMS: atom_id res chain seq x y z
N MET A 1 -34.44 -9.17 -11.33
CA MET A 1 -33.70 -8.36 -10.35
C MET A 1 -32.30 -8.27 -10.90
N LEU A 2 -31.68 -7.09 -10.95
CA LEU A 2 -30.25 -7.05 -11.26
C LEU A 2 -29.55 -7.77 -10.10
N ASP A 3 -28.79 -8.82 -10.40
CA ASP A 3 -28.07 -9.56 -9.36
C ASP A 3 -27.15 -8.59 -8.63
N LYS A 4 -27.17 -8.64 -7.30
CA LYS A 4 -26.41 -7.72 -6.44
C LYS A 4 -24.92 -7.87 -6.79
N VAL A 5 -24.22 -6.77 -7.05
CA VAL A 5 -22.77 -6.82 -7.34
C VAL A 5 -22.05 -7.43 -6.15
N ARG A 6 -21.28 -8.48 -6.41
CA ARG A 6 -20.37 -9.12 -5.46
C ARG A 6 -19.00 -9.26 -6.09
N VAL A 7 -17.99 -8.78 -5.39
CA VAL A 7 -16.59 -8.82 -5.82
C VAL A 7 -15.70 -9.24 -4.67
N ARG A 8 -14.47 -9.67 -4.97
CA ARG A 8 -13.56 -10.17 -3.93
C ARG A 8 -12.13 -9.71 -4.09
N TYR A 9 -11.51 -9.44 -2.96
CA TYR A 9 -10.07 -9.48 -2.82
C TYR A 9 -9.65 -10.86 -2.31
N ALA A 10 -8.83 -11.57 -3.09
CA ALA A 10 -8.48 -12.95 -2.79
C ALA A 10 -6.95 -13.17 -2.71
N PRO A 11 -6.28 -12.71 -1.63
CA PRO A 11 -4.84 -12.85 -1.50
C PRO A 11 -4.42 -14.26 -1.08
N SER A 12 -3.31 -14.74 -1.65
CA SER A 12 -2.52 -15.79 -1.00
C SER A 12 -1.63 -15.17 0.08
N PRO A 13 -1.60 -15.69 1.31
CA PRO A 13 -0.83 -15.11 2.42
C PRO A 13 0.67 -15.46 2.33
N THR A 14 1.27 -15.31 1.15
CA THR A 14 2.69 -15.62 0.87
C THR A 14 3.62 -14.40 1.02
N GLY A 15 3.08 -13.31 1.55
CA GLY A 15 3.72 -12.01 1.69
C GLY A 15 2.83 -11.02 2.45
N HIS A 16 3.43 -9.93 2.90
CA HIS A 16 2.72 -8.76 3.41
C HIS A 16 1.95 -8.02 2.30
N LEU A 17 1.02 -7.14 2.67
CA LEU A 17 0.25 -6.34 1.73
C LEU A 17 1.16 -5.37 0.97
N HIS A 18 1.37 -5.64 -0.32
CA HIS A 18 2.11 -4.73 -1.20
C HIS A 18 1.16 -3.82 -1.99
N ILE A 19 1.66 -2.69 -2.49
CA ILE A 19 0.87 -1.67 -3.19
C ILE A 19 0.02 -2.24 -4.34
N GLY A 20 0.57 -3.12 -5.19
CA GLY A 20 -0.21 -3.74 -6.28
C GLY A 20 -1.42 -4.55 -5.80
N ASN A 21 -1.28 -5.22 -4.66
CA ASN A 21 -2.35 -5.99 -4.02
C ASN A 21 -3.35 -5.05 -3.33
N ALA A 22 -2.86 -4.01 -2.64
CA ALA A 22 -3.70 -2.97 -2.05
C ALA A 22 -4.55 -2.26 -3.11
N ARG A 23 -3.97 -1.95 -4.28
CA ARG A 23 -4.71 -1.41 -5.41
C ARG A 23 -5.80 -2.36 -5.90
N THR A 24 -5.49 -3.65 -5.96
CA THR A 24 -6.49 -4.66 -6.38
C THR A 24 -7.65 -4.72 -5.40
N ALA A 25 -7.36 -4.76 -4.10
CA ALA A 25 -8.39 -4.68 -3.06
C ALA A 25 -9.20 -3.38 -3.17
N LEU A 26 -8.52 -2.24 -3.33
CA LEU A 26 -9.11 -0.92 -3.43
C LEU A 26 -10.06 -0.77 -4.62
N PHE A 27 -9.69 -1.26 -5.81
CA PHE A 27 -10.58 -1.19 -6.97
C PHE A 27 -11.81 -2.10 -6.82
N ASN A 28 -11.66 -3.27 -6.20
CA ASN A 28 -12.82 -4.10 -5.87
C ASN A 28 -13.71 -3.39 -4.84
N TYR A 29 -13.13 -2.77 -3.81
CA TYR A 29 -13.85 -2.00 -2.80
C TYR A 29 -14.62 -0.82 -3.43
N LEU A 30 -13.94 0.03 -4.20
CA LEU A 30 -14.57 1.17 -4.87
C LEU A 30 -15.69 0.72 -5.82
N PHE A 31 -15.45 -0.34 -6.61
CA PHE A 31 -16.47 -0.90 -7.49
C PHE A 31 -17.69 -1.42 -6.73
N ALA A 32 -17.48 -2.14 -5.63
CA ALA A 32 -18.56 -2.63 -4.78
C ALA A 32 -19.36 -1.46 -4.20
N ARG A 33 -18.68 -0.51 -3.54
CA ARG A 33 -19.33 0.62 -2.88
C ARG A 33 -20.07 1.53 -3.87
N HIS A 34 -19.47 1.83 -5.02
CA HIS A 34 -20.10 2.62 -6.08
C HIS A 34 -21.40 1.99 -6.59
N ASN A 35 -21.43 0.67 -6.72
CA ASN A 35 -22.58 -0.07 -7.25
C ASN A 35 -23.54 -0.59 -6.16
N GLY A 36 -23.37 -0.21 -4.89
CA GLY A 36 -24.18 -0.73 -3.78
C GLY A 36 -24.04 -2.24 -3.57
N GLY A 37 -22.92 -2.81 -3.98
CA GLY A 37 -22.57 -4.22 -3.90
C GLY A 37 -21.82 -4.60 -2.62
N GLU A 38 -21.31 -5.83 -2.61
CA GLU A 38 -20.52 -6.39 -1.51
C GLU A 38 -19.07 -6.64 -1.91
N PHE A 39 -18.17 -6.34 -0.97
CA PHE A 39 -16.73 -6.57 -1.06
C PHE A 39 -16.32 -7.67 -0.08
N ILE A 40 -15.81 -8.78 -0.61
CA ILE A 40 -15.48 -9.99 0.14
C ILE A 40 -13.95 -10.15 0.22
N ILE A 41 -13.45 -10.62 1.36
CA ILE A 41 -12.08 -11.13 1.49
C ILE A 41 -12.09 -12.66 1.55
N ARG A 42 -11.31 -13.30 0.68
CA ARG A 42 -11.08 -14.75 0.69
C ARG A 42 -9.59 -15.07 0.73
N ILE A 43 -9.14 -15.83 1.71
CA ILE A 43 -7.73 -16.20 1.83
C ILE A 43 -7.44 -17.44 1.00
N GLU A 44 -6.55 -17.31 0.02
CA GLU A 44 -6.16 -18.38 -0.91
C GLU A 44 -4.87 -19.07 -0.45
N ASP A 45 -4.98 -19.80 0.66
CA ASP A 45 -3.90 -20.42 1.44
C ASP A 45 -3.64 -21.91 1.09
N THR A 46 -4.00 -22.33 -0.13
CA THR A 46 -3.88 -23.73 -0.60
C THR A 46 -2.43 -24.25 -0.73
N ASP A 47 -1.44 -23.35 -0.75
CA ASP A 47 0.00 -23.68 -0.72
C ASP A 47 0.60 -23.40 0.67
N THR A 48 0.32 -24.29 1.60
CA THR A 48 0.73 -24.17 3.02
C THR A 48 2.24 -23.97 3.21
N LYS A 49 3.08 -24.46 2.29
CA LYS A 49 4.55 -24.31 2.37
C LYS A 49 5.02 -22.89 2.10
N ARG A 50 4.24 -22.08 1.37
CA ARG A 50 4.58 -20.71 1.00
C ARG A 50 3.91 -19.66 1.88
N ASN A 51 2.95 -20.06 2.71
CA ASN A 51 2.23 -19.16 3.59
C ASN A 51 3.18 -18.61 4.66
N LEU A 52 3.10 -17.29 4.89
CA LEU A 52 3.73 -16.62 6.00
C LEU A 52 2.76 -16.59 7.18
N GLU A 53 3.27 -16.83 8.38
CA GLU A 53 2.48 -16.89 9.62
C GLU A 53 1.68 -15.62 9.87
N ASP A 54 2.25 -14.46 9.58
CA ASP A 54 1.63 -13.15 9.72
C ASP A 54 1.14 -12.56 8.38
N GLY A 55 1.19 -13.33 7.30
CA GLY A 55 0.79 -12.90 5.97
C GLY A 55 -0.67 -12.46 5.93
N GLU A 56 -1.58 -13.29 6.43
CA GLU A 56 -3.02 -12.97 6.51
C GLU A 56 -3.27 -11.72 7.36
N ARG A 57 -2.71 -11.68 8.58
CA ARG A 57 -2.84 -10.53 9.49
C ARG A 57 -2.39 -9.24 8.82
N SER A 58 -1.23 -9.26 8.16
CA SER A 58 -0.70 -8.11 7.41
C SER A 58 -1.63 -7.66 6.28
N GLN A 59 -2.32 -8.58 5.58
CA GLN A 59 -3.33 -8.18 4.59
C GLN A 59 -4.48 -7.42 5.25
N LEU A 60 -5.11 -8.00 6.28
CA LEU A 60 -6.31 -7.46 6.89
C LEU A 60 -6.04 -6.12 7.61
N GLU A 61 -5.02 -6.07 8.46
CA GLU A 61 -4.70 -4.87 9.26
C GLU A 61 -4.32 -3.67 8.37
N ASN A 62 -3.58 -3.91 7.28
CA ASN A 62 -3.19 -2.81 6.39
C ASN A 62 -4.34 -2.36 5.47
N LEU A 63 -5.26 -3.25 5.09
CA LEU A 63 -6.50 -2.83 4.41
C LEU A 63 -7.39 -2.00 5.33
N GLN A 64 -7.55 -2.44 6.59
CA GLN A 64 -8.29 -1.69 7.59
C GLN A 64 -7.65 -0.31 7.85
N TRP A 65 -6.32 -0.25 7.94
CA TRP A 65 -5.59 1.02 8.06
C TRP A 65 -5.86 1.96 6.89
N LEU A 66 -5.95 1.46 5.65
CA LEU A 66 -6.32 2.24 4.47
C LEU A 66 -7.80 2.69 4.46
N GLY A 67 -8.62 2.27 5.44
CA GLY A 67 -10.07 2.51 5.45
C GLY A 67 -10.85 1.63 4.46
N ILE A 68 -10.28 0.48 4.07
CA ILE A 68 -10.94 -0.49 3.18
C ILE A 68 -11.66 -1.54 4.02
N GLU A 69 -12.97 -1.36 4.18
CA GLU A 69 -13.82 -2.29 4.93
C GLU A 69 -14.48 -3.33 4.02
N TRP A 70 -14.51 -4.59 4.46
CA TRP A 70 -15.18 -5.69 3.78
C TRP A 70 -16.49 -6.10 4.46
N ASP A 71 -17.39 -6.68 3.66
CA ASP A 71 -18.71 -7.14 4.09
C ASP A 71 -18.64 -8.56 4.63
N GLU A 72 -17.83 -9.41 3.99
CA GLU A 72 -17.58 -10.79 4.39
C GLU A 72 -16.07 -11.09 4.34
N GLY A 73 -15.59 -11.92 5.27
CA GLY A 73 -14.18 -12.27 5.36
C GLY A 73 -13.86 -13.32 6.41
N PRO A 74 -12.59 -13.71 6.55
CA PRO A 74 -12.15 -14.70 7.53
C PRO A 74 -12.39 -14.29 8.99
N ASP A 75 -12.40 -12.99 9.27
CA ASP A 75 -12.65 -12.36 10.57
C ASP A 75 -14.08 -11.80 10.71
N LYS A 76 -14.80 -11.68 9.59
CA LYS A 76 -16.19 -11.23 9.50
C LYS A 76 -17.01 -12.25 8.69
N PRO A 77 -17.34 -13.41 9.27
CA PRO A 77 -18.00 -14.48 8.51
C PRO A 77 -19.39 -14.04 8.03
N GLY A 78 -19.63 -14.22 6.73
CA GLY A 78 -20.93 -14.08 6.08
C GLY A 78 -21.60 -15.41 5.76
N GLU A 79 -22.48 -15.42 4.77
CA GLU A 79 -23.30 -16.58 4.41
C GLU A 79 -22.48 -17.72 3.77
N PHE A 80 -21.40 -17.38 3.07
CA PHE A 80 -20.66 -18.30 2.19
C PHE A 80 -19.35 -18.82 2.79
N GLY A 81 -19.17 -18.63 4.11
CA GLY A 81 -18.01 -19.10 4.83
C GLY A 81 -17.85 -20.64 4.80
N PRO A 82 -16.68 -21.17 5.18
CA PRO A 82 -15.50 -20.43 5.65
C PRO A 82 -14.78 -19.65 4.54
N TYR A 83 -14.07 -18.58 4.87
CA TYR A 83 -13.41 -17.69 3.89
C TYR A 83 -11.89 -17.97 3.73
N ARG A 84 -11.39 -19.08 4.29
CA ARG A 84 -10.04 -19.61 4.01
C ARG A 84 -10.14 -20.86 3.17
N GLN A 85 -9.37 -20.96 2.10
CA GLN A 85 -9.45 -22.11 1.20
C GLN A 85 -8.97 -23.42 1.88
N SER A 86 -8.03 -23.35 2.82
CA SER A 86 -7.59 -24.50 3.61
C SER A 86 -8.71 -25.14 4.43
N GLU A 87 -9.73 -24.38 4.80
CA GLU A 87 -10.89 -24.83 5.59
C GLU A 87 -12.03 -25.40 4.73
N ARG A 88 -11.89 -25.38 3.39
CA ARG A 88 -12.97 -25.69 2.43
C ARG A 88 -12.79 -27.02 1.69
N LYS A 89 -11.91 -27.90 2.18
CA LYS A 89 -11.53 -29.15 1.49
C LYS A 89 -12.73 -30.01 1.05
N GLU A 90 -13.70 -30.22 1.94
CA GLU A 90 -14.88 -31.04 1.65
C GLU A 90 -15.74 -30.48 0.51
N ILE A 91 -15.77 -29.15 0.36
CA ILE A 91 -16.47 -28.48 -0.74
C ILE A 91 -15.80 -28.85 -2.06
N TYR A 92 -14.47 -28.73 -2.13
CA TYR A 92 -13.71 -29.04 -3.34
C TYR A 92 -13.80 -30.52 -3.72
N ASP A 93 -13.73 -31.43 -2.74
CA ASP A 93 -13.82 -32.88 -2.97
C ASP A 93 -15.14 -33.27 -3.67
N ARG A 94 -16.24 -32.55 -3.39
CA ARG A 94 -17.54 -32.75 -4.05
C ARG A 94 -17.46 -32.47 -5.54
N TYR A 95 -16.92 -31.32 -5.92
CA TYR A 95 -16.83 -30.91 -7.33
C TYR A 95 -15.75 -31.68 -8.10
N LEU A 96 -14.68 -32.12 -7.42
CA LEU A 96 -13.70 -33.04 -8.00
C LEU A 96 -14.36 -34.38 -8.35
N THR A 97 -15.16 -34.94 -7.43
CA THR A 97 -15.93 -36.17 -7.68
C THR A 97 -16.87 -35.99 -8.86
N GLU A 98 -17.59 -34.86 -8.95
CA GLU A 98 -18.48 -34.58 -10.07
C GLU A 98 -17.73 -34.55 -11.42
N LEU A 99 -16.56 -33.91 -11.49
CA LEU A 99 -15.75 -33.89 -12.71
C LEU A 99 -15.21 -35.28 -13.08
N LEU A 100 -14.82 -36.08 -12.10
CA LEU A 100 -14.38 -37.46 -12.29
C LEU A 100 -15.52 -38.34 -12.84
N ASP A 101 -16.71 -38.25 -12.25
CA ASP A 101 -17.90 -39.00 -12.64
C ASP A 101 -18.35 -38.66 -14.07
N LYS A 102 -18.18 -37.39 -14.48
CA LYS A 102 -18.45 -36.91 -15.85
C LYS A 102 -17.33 -37.24 -16.84
N GLY A 103 -16.20 -37.80 -16.40
CA GLY A 103 -15.02 -38.06 -17.24
C GLY A 103 -14.30 -36.79 -17.71
N LEU A 104 -14.55 -35.66 -17.06
CA LEU A 104 -13.94 -34.34 -17.33
C LEU A 104 -12.67 -34.11 -16.51
N ALA A 105 -12.38 -34.98 -15.55
CA ALA A 105 -11.12 -35.09 -14.85
C ALA A 105 -10.72 -36.56 -14.71
N TYR A 106 -9.46 -36.82 -14.37
CA TYR A 106 -8.94 -38.17 -14.15
C TYR A 106 -7.78 -38.20 -13.16
N TYR A 107 -7.54 -39.37 -12.57
CA TYR A 107 -6.38 -39.60 -11.70
C TYR A 107 -5.10 -39.76 -12.51
N ALA A 108 -4.03 -39.09 -12.10
CA ALA A 108 -2.71 -39.21 -12.72
C ALA A 108 -1.65 -39.57 -11.67
N PHE A 109 -0.74 -40.47 -12.05
CA PHE A 109 0.27 -41.06 -11.15
C PHE A 109 1.71 -40.88 -11.67
N ASP A 110 1.94 -39.85 -12.47
CA ASP A 110 3.27 -39.49 -12.96
C ASP A 110 4.12 -38.94 -11.82
N THR A 111 5.39 -39.37 -11.76
CA THR A 111 6.35 -38.77 -10.83
C THR A 111 6.91 -37.47 -11.40
N SER A 112 7.47 -36.61 -10.55
CA SER A 112 8.12 -35.37 -11.00
C SER A 112 9.26 -35.66 -11.98
N GLU A 113 10.01 -36.75 -11.77
CA GLU A 113 11.11 -37.18 -12.64
C GLU A 113 10.61 -37.63 -14.02
N GLU A 114 9.47 -38.34 -14.08
CA GLU A 114 8.86 -38.74 -15.35
C GLU A 114 8.38 -37.51 -16.13
N ILE A 115 7.74 -36.55 -15.46
CA ILE A 115 7.29 -35.29 -16.08
C ILE A 115 8.48 -34.48 -16.62
N GLU A 116 9.57 -34.37 -15.86
CA GLU A 116 10.77 -33.66 -16.32
C GLU A 116 11.44 -34.37 -17.50
N ALA A 117 11.56 -35.70 -17.46
CA ALA A 117 12.11 -36.47 -18.56
C ALA A 117 11.27 -36.34 -19.85
N GLU A 118 9.93 -36.31 -19.73
CA GLU A 118 9.03 -36.05 -20.86
C GLU A 118 9.19 -34.62 -21.39
N HIS A 119 9.39 -33.65 -20.51
CA HIS A 119 9.64 -32.26 -20.88
C HIS A 119 10.97 -32.13 -21.65
N GLU A 120 12.06 -32.66 -21.11
CA GLU A 120 13.39 -32.66 -21.75
C GLU A 120 13.35 -33.34 -23.13
N ALA A 121 12.64 -34.47 -23.26
CA ALA A 121 12.48 -35.17 -24.53
C ALA A 121 11.73 -34.32 -25.58
N GLN A 122 10.64 -33.65 -25.20
CA GLN A 122 9.92 -32.75 -26.09
C GLN A 122 10.79 -31.58 -26.56
N VAL A 123 11.52 -30.95 -25.63
CA VAL A 123 12.47 -29.86 -25.95
C VAL A 123 13.57 -30.35 -26.91
N ALA A 124 14.16 -31.52 -26.67
CA ALA A 124 15.19 -32.10 -27.51
C ALA A 124 14.69 -32.40 -28.94
N ASN A 125 13.40 -32.71 -29.08
CA ASN A 125 12.75 -32.95 -30.37
C ASN A 125 12.23 -31.67 -31.06
N GLY A 126 12.41 -30.49 -30.44
CA GLY A 126 11.92 -29.21 -30.97
C GLY A 126 10.39 -29.06 -30.87
N GLU A 127 9.74 -29.85 -30.01
CA GLU A 127 8.31 -29.79 -29.74
C GLU A 127 8.01 -28.74 -28.67
N THR A 128 6.81 -28.14 -28.71
CA THR A 128 6.36 -27.26 -27.63
C THR A 128 5.99 -28.11 -26.42
N PRO A 129 6.62 -27.92 -25.25
CA PRO A 129 6.38 -28.78 -24.11
C PRO A 129 4.94 -28.73 -23.63
N ARG A 130 4.34 -29.91 -23.47
CA ARG A 130 3.01 -30.10 -22.92
C ARG A 130 2.95 -31.39 -22.11
N TYR A 131 1.99 -31.46 -21.20
CA TYR A 131 1.68 -32.71 -20.56
C TYR A 131 0.93 -33.63 -21.54
N ILE A 132 1.44 -34.86 -21.74
CA ILE A 132 0.97 -35.78 -22.80
C ILE A 132 -0.27 -36.60 -22.42
N GLY A 133 -0.70 -36.56 -21.14
CA GLY A 133 -1.91 -37.23 -20.70
C GLY A 133 -1.78 -38.76 -20.62
N LYS A 134 -0.64 -39.30 -20.18
CA LYS A 134 -0.37 -40.76 -20.06
C LYS A 134 -1.45 -41.52 -19.26
N TRP A 135 -2.08 -40.86 -18.29
CA TRP A 135 -3.12 -41.44 -17.43
C TRP A 135 -4.55 -41.17 -17.87
N ARG A 136 -4.76 -40.46 -18.98
CA ARG A 136 -6.07 -39.94 -19.42
C ARG A 136 -7.13 -41.03 -19.57
N ASP A 137 -6.74 -42.17 -20.14
CA ASP A 137 -7.65 -43.28 -20.50
C ASP A 137 -7.22 -44.62 -19.85
N LYS A 138 -6.57 -44.56 -18.69
CA LYS A 138 -6.11 -45.76 -17.95
C LYS A 138 -7.30 -46.52 -17.35
N SER A 139 -7.18 -47.85 -17.33
CA SER A 139 -8.18 -48.73 -16.73
C SER A 139 -8.13 -48.69 -15.19
N GLN A 140 -9.22 -49.12 -14.54
CA GLN A 140 -9.26 -49.21 -13.08
C GLN A 140 -8.17 -50.14 -12.52
N GLU A 141 -7.83 -51.21 -13.24
CA GLU A 141 -6.75 -52.14 -12.85
C GLU A 141 -5.37 -51.45 -12.84
N GLU A 142 -5.09 -50.60 -13.84
CA GLU A 142 -3.84 -49.82 -13.90
C GLU A 142 -3.77 -48.75 -12.80
N ILE A 143 -4.91 -48.13 -12.48
CA ILE A 143 -5.04 -47.17 -11.38
C ILE A 143 -4.80 -47.85 -10.03
N ASP A 144 -5.41 -49.02 -9.80
CA ASP A 144 -5.26 -49.77 -8.54
C ASP A 144 -3.84 -50.30 -8.37
N ALA A 145 -3.19 -50.73 -9.45
CA ALA A 145 -1.77 -51.09 -9.44
C ALA A 145 -0.88 -49.90 -9.06
N ALA A 146 -1.11 -48.72 -9.64
CA ALA A 146 -0.35 -47.50 -9.32
C ALA A 146 -0.51 -47.09 -7.84
N ARG A 147 -1.72 -47.23 -7.28
CA ARG A 147 -1.99 -47.01 -5.86
C ARG A 147 -1.28 -48.03 -4.97
N ALA A 148 -1.27 -49.30 -5.35
CA ALA A 148 -0.56 -50.36 -4.63
C ALA A 148 0.97 -50.10 -4.59
N GLU A 149 1.51 -49.48 -5.64
CA GLU A 149 2.90 -49.02 -5.70
C GLU A 149 3.15 -47.71 -4.93
N SER A 150 2.12 -47.12 -4.31
CA SER A 150 2.22 -45.83 -3.59
C SER A 150 2.74 -44.68 -4.47
N ARG A 151 2.40 -44.70 -5.77
CA ARG A 151 2.75 -43.61 -6.69
C ARG A 151 2.03 -42.31 -6.30
N PRO A 152 2.62 -41.13 -6.59
CA PRO A 152 2.01 -39.84 -6.25
C PRO A 152 0.67 -39.67 -6.99
N GLU A 153 -0.44 -39.57 -6.26
CA GLU A 153 -1.77 -39.43 -6.87
C GLU A 153 -2.17 -37.95 -7.02
N THR A 154 -2.44 -37.51 -8.24
CA THR A 154 -3.02 -36.18 -8.53
C THR A 154 -4.33 -36.33 -9.29
N ILE A 155 -5.16 -35.27 -9.33
CA ILE A 155 -6.29 -35.18 -10.26
C ILE A 155 -5.97 -34.10 -11.28
N ARG A 156 -6.12 -34.44 -12.57
CA ARG A 156 -5.93 -33.53 -13.69
C ARG A 156 -7.24 -33.26 -14.41
N PHE A 157 -7.41 -32.02 -14.86
CA PHE A 157 -8.52 -31.60 -15.68
C PHE A 157 -8.27 -32.01 -17.14
N ARG A 158 -9.27 -32.62 -17.77
CA ARG A 158 -9.22 -33.04 -19.17
C ARG A 158 -9.49 -31.83 -20.06
N VAL A 159 -8.45 -31.24 -20.64
CA VAL A 159 -8.56 -30.07 -21.51
C VAL A 159 -9.33 -30.47 -22.79
N PRO A 160 -10.40 -29.73 -23.16
CA PRO A 160 -11.13 -29.98 -24.40
C PRO A 160 -10.27 -29.71 -25.63
N GLU A 161 -10.42 -30.55 -26.66
CA GLU A 161 -9.70 -30.38 -27.93
C GLU A 161 -10.45 -29.40 -28.85
N ASN A 162 -9.70 -28.68 -29.71
CA ASN A 162 -10.24 -27.80 -30.75
C ASN A 162 -11.33 -26.81 -30.28
N THR A 163 -11.17 -26.27 -29.07
CA THR A 163 -12.14 -25.35 -28.48
C THR A 163 -11.50 -23.97 -28.34
N THR A 164 -12.23 -22.92 -28.71
CA THR A 164 -11.80 -21.53 -28.50
C THR A 164 -12.61 -20.92 -27.36
N TYR A 165 -11.91 -20.40 -26.36
CA TYR A 165 -12.50 -19.68 -25.23
C TYR A 165 -12.35 -18.19 -25.47
N THR A 166 -13.47 -17.48 -25.51
CA THR A 166 -13.51 -16.02 -25.63
C THR A 166 -14.25 -15.43 -24.44
N PHE A 167 -13.75 -14.30 -23.95
CA PHE A 167 -14.42 -13.48 -22.95
C PHE A 167 -14.16 -12.01 -23.23
N ASP A 168 -15.14 -11.17 -22.90
CA ASP A 168 -15.01 -9.72 -22.93
C ASP A 168 -14.46 -9.26 -21.58
N ASP A 169 -13.24 -8.72 -21.59
CA ASP A 169 -12.61 -8.16 -20.41
C ASP A 169 -12.94 -6.68 -20.28
N MET A 170 -13.45 -6.27 -19.12
CA MET A 170 -13.85 -4.88 -18.87
C MET A 170 -12.72 -3.87 -19.11
N VAL A 171 -11.45 -4.28 -18.98
CA VAL A 171 -10.28 -3.42 -19.15
C VAL A 171 -9.60 -3.68 -20.49
N LYS A 172 -9.43 -4.93 -20.89
CA LYS A 172 -8.64 -5.32 -22.07
C LYS A 172 -9.47 -5.50 -23.35
N GLY A 173 -10.80 -5.58 -23.24
CA GLY A 173 -11.73 -5.89 -24.33
C GLY A 173 -11.76 -7.37 -24.66
N ASP A 174 -12.20 -7.69 -25.89
CA ASP A 174 -12.29 -9.07 -26.37
C ASP A 174 -10.94 -9.80 -26.36
N ILE A 175 -10.88 -10.92 -25.63
CA ILE A 175 -9.73 -11.82 -25.61
C ILE A 175 -10.16 -13.24 -25.96
N SER A 176 -9.41 -13.88 -26.86
CA SER A 176 -9.63 -15.27 -27.28
C SER A 176 -8.39 -16.14 -27.07
N PHE A 177 -8.61 -17.38 -26.64
CA PHE A 177 -7.58 -18.40 -26.47
C PHE A 177 -8.04 -19.73 -27.05
N GLU A 178 -7.16 -20.40 -27.80
CA GLU A 178 -7.37 -21.77 -28.23
C GLU A 178 -6.99 -22.73 -27.11
N SER A 179 -7.75 -23.81 -26.93
CA SER A 179 -7.46 -24.81 -25.90
C SER A 179 -6.09 -25.48 -26.09
N ALA A 180 -5.60 -25.54 -27.34
CA ALA A 180 -4.25 -26.01 -27.67
C ALA A 180 -3.13 -25.13 -27.09
N ALA A 181 -3.41 -23.87 -26.74
CA ALA A 181 -2.46 -22.99 -26.06
C ALA A 181 -2.30 -23.34 -24.57
N ILE A 182 -3.20 -24.14 -24.01
CA ILE A 182 -3.03 -24.74 -22.69
C ILE A 182 -2.10 -25.95 -22.88
N SER A 183 -0.94 -25.93 -22.23
CA SER A 183 0.13 -26.95 -22.32
C SER A 183 -0.26 -28.34 -21.74
N GLY A 184 -1.39 -28.89 -22.17
CA GLY A 184 -1.94 -30.18 -21.76
C GLY A 184 -2.82 -30.14 -20.50
N ASP A 185 -3.28 -31.32 -20.11
CA ASP A 185 -4.17 -31.56 -18.98
C ASP A 185 -3.51 -31.12 -17.65
N PHE A 186 -4.07 -30.11 -17.00
CA PHE A 186 -3.45 -29.44 -15.84
C PHE A 186 -3.98 -29.99 -14.51
N VAL A 187 -3.14 -29.95 -13.48
CA VAL A 187 -3.49 -30.44 -12.13
C VAL A 187 -4.57 -29.55 -11.50
N ILE A 188 -5.64 -30.16 -11.00
CA ILE A 188 -6.70 -29.52 -10.21
C ILE A 188 -6.74 -29.99 -8.75
N ARG A 189 -6.13 -31.14 -8.43
CA ARG A 189 -5.82 -31.57 -7.06
C ARG A 189 -4.39 -32.09 -6.96
N LYS A 190 -3.61 -31.53 -6.03
CA LYS A 190 -2.23 -31.93 -5.71
C LYS A 190 -2.20 -33.27 -4.97
N GLN A 191 -0.99 -33.81 -4.80
CA GLN A 191 -0.74 -35.06 -4.06
C GLN A 191 -1.10 -34.96 -2.57
N ASP A 192 -0.98 -33.78 -1.98
CA ASP A 192 -1.38 -33.51 -0.59
C ASP A 192 -2.92 -33.45 -0.41
N GLY A 193 -3.68 -33.65 -1.49
CA GLY A 193 -5.13 -33.61 -1.50
C GLY A 193 -5.73 -32.21 -1.59
N MET A 194 -4.91 -31.15 -1.57
CA MET A 194 -5.39 -29.77 -1.74
C MET A 194 -5.66 -29.45 -3.21
N PRO A 195 -6.70 -28.66 -3.51
CA PRO A 195 -6.94 -28.19 -4.87
C PRO A 195 -5.82 -27.24 -5.33
N THR A 196 -5.69 -27.06 -6.65
CA THR A 196 -4.86 -25.99 -7.21
C THR A 196 -5.67 -24.70 -7.36
N TYR A 197 -4.96 -23.57 -7.46
CA TYR A 197 -5.52 -22.23 -7.61
C TYR A 197 -6.68 -22.15 -8.62
N ASN A 198 -6.47 -22.61 -9.87
CA ASN A 198 -7.49 -22.47 -10.92
C ASN A 198 -8.80 -23.20 -10.61
N PHE A 199 -8.74 -24.31 -9.87
CA PHE A 199 -9.93 -25.05 -9.48
C PHE A 199 -10.61 -24.45 -8.25
N ALA A 200 -9.86 -24.20 -7.18
CA ALA A 200 -10.41 -23.64 -5.94
C ALA A 200 -11.07 -22.27 -6.18
N VAL A 201 -10.43 -21.41 -6.98
CA VAL A 201 -10.97 -20.08 -7.32
C VAL A 201 -12.31 -20.17 -8.04
N VAL A 202 -12.47 -21.07 -9.01
CA VAL A 202 -13.72 -21.19 -9.78
C VAL A 202 -14.86 -21.69 -8.89
N VAL A 203 -14.57 -22.70 -8.07
CA VAL A 203 -15.55 -23.24 -7.12
C VAL A 203 -15.98 -22.16 -6.13
N ASP A 204 -15.03 -21.42 -5.56
CA ASP A 204 -15.35 -20.40 -4.57
C ASP A 204 -15.98 -19.14 -5.17
N ASP A 205 -15.53 -18.68 -6.34
CA ASP A 205 -16.14 -17.54 -7.01
C ASP A 205 -17.61 -17.86 -7.35
N HIS A 206 -17.92 -19.07 -7.81
CA HIS A 206 -19.30 -19.49 -8.02
C HIS A 206 -20.10 -19.59 -6.71
N LEU A 207 -19.57 -20.29 -5.70
CA LEU A 207 -20.29 -20.51 -4.44
C LEU A 207 -20.46 -19.26 -3.59
N MET A 208 -19.55 -18.29 -3.70
CA MET A 208 -19.67 -16.98 -3.06
C MET A 208 -20.40 -15.97 -3.94
N GLU A 209 -21.02 -16.43 -5.04
CA GLU A 209 -21.82 -15.64 -5.98
C GLU A 209 -21.08 -14.41 -6.53
N ILE A 210 -19.79 -14.54 -6.79
CA ILE A 210 -18.96 -13.46 -7.33
C ILE A 210 -19.45 -13.12 -8.74
N THR A 211 -19.84 -11.87 -8.92
CA THR A 211 -20.34 -11.33 -10.19
C THR A 211 -19.23 -10.75 -11.08
N HIS A 212 -18.21 -10.15 -10.46
CA HIS A 212 -17.09 -9.53 -11.16
C HIS A 212 -15.76 -9.93 -10.51
N VAL A 213 -14.81 -10.35 -11.34
CA VAL A 213 -13.45 -10.72 -10.96
C VAL A 213 -12.50 -9.64 -11.47
N LEU A 214 -12.20 -8.67 -10.60
CA LEU A 214 -11.23 -7.60 -10.87
C LEU A 214 -9.87 -7.96 -10.25
N ARG A 215 -8.84 -8.16 -11.08
CA ARG A 215 -7.51 -8.62 -10.63
C ARG A 215 -6.38 -8.14 -11.56
N GLY A 216 -5.13 -8.33 -11.16
CA GLY A 216 -3.96 -8.01 -12.00
C GLY A 216 -3.92 -8.81 -13.31
N ASP A 217 -3.40 -8.20 -14.39
CA ASP A 217 -3.28 -8.82 -15.71
C ASP A 217 -2.19 -9.90 -15.80
N ASP A 218 -1.41 -10.12 -14.75
CA ASP A 218 -0.61 -11.34 -14.58
C ASP A 218 -1.46 -12.62 -14.40
N HIS A 219 -2.75 -12.47 -14.07
CA HIS A 219 -3.69 -13.58 -14.02
C HIS A 219 -4.46 -13.81 -15.32
N ILE A 220 -4.22 -13.03 -16.38
CA ILE A 220 -4.98 -13.16 -17.63
C ILE A 220 -4.83 -14.55 -18.26
N ALA A 221 -3.66 -15.16 -18.15
CA ALA A 221 -3.37 -16.50 -18.65
C ALA A 221 -4.04 -17.63 -17.83
N ASN A 222 -4.54 -17.31 -16.64
CA ASN A 222 -5.32 -18.25 -15.81
C ASN A 222 -6.80 -18.27 -16.23
N THR A 223 -7.32 -17.17 -16.76
CA THR A 223 -8.74 -17.03 -17.12
C THR A 223 -9.22 -18.14 -18.06
N PRO A 224 -8.50 -18.53 -19.14
CA PRO A 224 -8.94 -19.64 -19.99
C PRO A 224 -9.11 -20.95 -19.22
N LYS A 225 -8.15 -21.31 -18.36
CA LYS A 225 -8.25 -22.52 -17.53
C LYS A 225 -9.45 -22.46 -16.60
N GLN A 226 -9.73 -21.29 -16.04
CA GLN A 226 -10.89 -21.08 -15.17
C GLN A 226 -12.21 -21.20 -15.95
N LEU A 227 -12.29 -20.63 -17.15
CA LEU A 227 -13.45 -20.77 -18.04
C LEU A 227 -13.74 -22.23 -18.40
N MET A 228 -12.70 -23.04 -18.64
CA MET A 228 -12.89 -24.49 -18.88
C MET A 228 -13.55 -25.18 -17.68
N ILE A 229 -13.19 -24.79 -16.46
CA ILE A 229 -13.75 -25.36 -15.23
C ILE A 229 -15.18 -24.86 -15.01
N TYR A 230 -15.46 -23.58 -15.23
CA TYR A 230 -16.83 -23.02 -15.20
C TYR A 230 -17.74 -23.82 -16.14
N ASP A 231 -17.32 -24.01 -17.40
CA ASP A 231 -18.11 -24.75 -18.40
C ASP A 231 -18.30 -26.22 -18.02
N ALA A 232 -17.25 -26.88 -17.53
CA ALA A 232 -17.30 -28.29 -17.14
C ALA A 232 -18.24 -28.55 -15.95
N LEU A 233 -18.31 -27.62 -15.01
CA LEU A 233 -19.21 -27.67 -13.85
C LEU A 233 -20.61 -27.10 -14.18
N GLY A 234 -20.78 -26.46 -15.33
CA GLY A 234 -22.05 -25.83 -15.72
C GLY A 234 -22.35 -24.56 -14.90
N PHE A 235 -21.32 -23.90 -14.39
CA PHE A 235 -21.43 -22.67 -13.62
C PHE A 235 -21.53 -21.45 -14.54
N GLU A 236 -22.26 -20.44 -14.07
CA GLU A 236 -22.26 -19.13 -14.72
C GLU A 236 -20.90 -18.45 -14.55
N ARG A 237 -20.41 -17.84 -15.63
CA ARG A 237 -19.10 -17.16 -15.65
C ARG A 237 -19.26 -15.73 -15.11
N PRO A 238 -18.40 -15.27 -14.19
CA PRO A 238 -18.40 -13.88 -13.79
C PRO A 238 -17.87 -12.99 -14.92
N THR A 239 -18.10 -11.69 -14.81
CA THR A 239 -17.44 -10.70 -15.64
C THR A 239 -15.99 -10.53 -15.19
N PHE A 240 -15.04 -10.47 -16.11
CA PHE A 240 -13.61 -10.32 -15.78
C PHE A 240 -13.10 -8.91 -16.10
N GLY A 241 -12.21 -8.39 -15.26
CA GLY A 241 -11.46 -7.16 -15.53
C GLY A 241 -10.01 -7.30 -15.08
N HIS A 242 -9.07 -7.19 -16.02
CA HIS A 242 -7.64 -7.39 -15.75
C HIS A 242 -6.86 -6.06 -15.72
N MET A 243 -6.54 -5.57 -14.53
CA MET A 243 -5.81 -4.32 -14.30
C MET A 243 -4.32 -4.45 -14.62
N THR A 244 -3.78 -3.45 -15.31
CA THR A 244 -2.36 -3.42 -15.68
C THR A 244 -1.43 -3.43 -14.49
N LEU A 245 -0.29 -4.11 -14.58
CA LEU A 245 0.75 -4.05 -13.53
C LEU A 245 1.25 -2.62 -13.25
N ILE A 246 1.72 -2.44 -12.02
CA ILE A 246 2.40 -1.22 -11.60
C ILE A 246 3.88 -1.33 -11.99
N VAL A 247 4.39 -0.27 -12.61
CA VAL A 247 5.80 -0.12 -12.99
C VAL A 247 6.45 1.00 -12.20
N ASN A 248 7.74 0.91 -11.97
CA ASN A 248 8.53 2.02 -11.42
C ASN A 248 8.64 3.13 -12.48
N ALA A 249 8.29 4.38 -12.13
CA ALA A 249 8.31 5.51 -13.06
C ALA A 249 9.70 5.83 -13.62
N GLU A 250 10.77 5.61 -12.84
CA GLU A 250 12.14 5.88 -13.24
C GLU A 250 12.71 4.81 -14.17
N THR A 251 12.39 3.53 -13.91
CA THR A 251 12.99 2.40 -14.65
C THR A 251 12.08 1.81 -15.73
N GLY A 252 10.77 2.07 -15.67
CA GLY A 252 9.75 1.46 -16.53
C GLY A 252 9.56 -0.05 -16.32
N LYS A 253 10.25 -0.65 -15.34
CA LYS A 253 10.16 -2.08 -15.03
C LYS A 253 9.02 -2.35 -14.05
N LYS A 254 8.47 -3.57 -14.08
CA LYS A 254 7.51 -4.05 -13.09
C LYS A 254 8.07 -3.81 -11.69
N LEU A 255 7.27 -3.19 -10.81
CA LEU A 255 7.63 -3.03 -9.41
C LEU A 255 7.86 -4.42 -8.82
N SER A 256 9.06 -4.65 -8.26
CA SER A 256 9.48 -5.99 -7.81
C SER A 256 10.19 -5.91 -6.47
N LYS A 257 10.08 -6.96 -5.66
CA LYS A 257 10.72 -7.10 -4.33
C LYS A 257 12.24 -6.84 -4.30
N ARG A 258 12.90 -6.80 -5.45
CA ARG A 258 14.34 -6.54 -5.59
C ARG A 258 14.67 -5.07 -5.85
N ASP A 259 13.65 -4.26 -6.15
CA ASP A 259 13.79 -2.82 -6.31
C ASP A 259 13.80 -2.17 -4.92
N GLY A 260 15.00 -1.99 -4.37
CA GLY A 260 15.21 -1.38 -3.05
C GLY A 260 15.03 0.14 -3.03
N SER A 261 14.68 0.76 -4.16
CA SER A 261 14.49 2.22 -4.27
C SER A 261 13.08 2.69 -3.90
N ILE A 262 12.11 1.77 -3.83
CA ILE A 262 10.70 2.07 -3.55
C ILE A 262 10.21 1.18 -2.42
N LEU A 263 9.51 1.76 -1.45
CA LEU A 263 8.79 1.01 -0.42
C LEU A 263 7.66 0.22 -1.09
N GLN A 264 7.53 -1.06 -0.77
CA GLN A 264 6.60 -1.93 -1.50
C GLN A 264 5.38 -2.30 -0.68
N PHE A 265 5.55 -2.33 0.64
CA PHE A 265 4.54 -2.78 1.58
C PHE A 265 3.84 -1.60 2.22
N ILE A 266 2.51 -1.70 2.37
CA ILE A 266 1.69 -0.65 2.96
C ILE A 266 2.14 -0.31 4.39
N GLU A 267 2.55 -1.32 5.15
CA GLU A 267 3.09 -1.16 6.49
C GLU A 267 4.30 -0.22 6.56
N GLN A 268 5.17 -0.22 5.53
CA GLN A 268 6.34 0.68 5.52
C GLN A 268 5.94 2.15 5.39
N TYR A 269 4.87 2.44 4.64
CA TYR A 269 4.32 3.79 4.53
C TYR A 269 3.64 4.21 5.83
N ARG A 270 2.86 3.30 6.43
CA ARG A 270 2.28 3.50 7.76
C ARG A 270 3.35 3.82 8.81
N ASP A 271 4.44 3.05 8.82
CA ASP A 271 5.54 3.19 9.78
C ASP A 271 6.34 4.49 9.63
N LEU A 272 6.30 5.12 8.45
CA LEU A 272 6.84 6.46 8.19
C LEU A 272 5.87 7.60 8.53
N GLY A 273 4.63 7.27 8.89
CA GLY A 273 3.58 8.23 9.17
C GLY A 273 3.00 8.89 7.91
N TYR A 274 2.83 8.13 6.84
CA TYR A 274 1.91 8.52 5.77
C TYR A 274 0.46 8.51 6.28
N LEU A 275 -0.41 9.36 5.73
CA LEU A 275 -1.82 9.37 6.12
C LEU A 275 -2.59 8.33 5.30
N PRO A 276 -3.51 7.57 5.92
CA PRO A 276 -4.24 6.52 5.23
C PRO A 276 -5.09 7.05 4.07
N ASP A 277 -5.71 8.22 4.24
CA ASP A 277 -6.54 8.85 3.20
C ASP A 277 -5.73 9.27 1.98
N ALA A 278 -4.51 9.78 2.19
CA ALA A 278 -3.61 10.10 1.10
C ALA A 278 -3.14 8.86 0.35
N MET A 279 -2.84 7.78 1.08
CA MET A 279 -2.47 6.50 0.48
C MET A 279 -3.64 5.91 -0.32
N PHE A 280 -4.86 5.98 0.22
CA PHE A 280 -6.07 5.55 -0.48
C PHE A 280 -6.26 6.34 -1.80
N ASN A 281 -6.17 7.67 -1.74
CA ASN A 281 -6.26 8.51 -2.93
C ASN A 281 -5.14 8.19 -3.93
N PHE A 282 -3.88 8.16 -3.50
CA PHE A 282 -2.75 7.92 -4.39
C PHE A 282 -2.85 6.55 -5.07
N ILE A 283 -3.14 5.49 -4.32
CA ILE A 283 -3.29 4.13 -4.87
C ILE A 283 -4.46 4.08 -5.86
N THR A 284 -5.55 4.82 -5.60
CA THR A 284 -6.68 4.90 -6.53
C THR A 284 -6.26 5.43 -7.90
N LEU A 285 -5.37 6.42 -7.94
CA LEU A 285 -4.87 7.01 -9.19
C LEU A 285 -3.89 6.09 -9.96
N LEU A 286 -3.47 4.95 -9.40
CA LEU A 286 -2.54 4.01 -10.02
C LEU A 286 -3.22 3.08 -11.05
N GLY A 287 -3.60 3.65 -12.19
CA GLY A 287 -4.22 2.90 -13.29
C GLY A 287 -5.72 3.12 -13.40
N TRP A 288 -6.23 4.16 -12.73
CA TRP A 288 -7.54 4.75 -12.94
C TRP A 288 -7.38 6.27 -12.93
N SER A 289 -8.21 6.99 -13.67
CA SER A 289 -8.12 8.46 -13.72
C SER A 289 -9.50 9.11 -13.62
N PRO A 290 -9.72 10.05 -12.68
CA PRO A 290 -10.98 10.77 -12.54
C PRO A 290 -11.27 11.61 -13.79
N LYS A 291 -12.50 12.11 -13.91
CA LYS A 291 -12.84 13.12 -14.91
C LYS A 291 -12.38 14.49 -14.39
N GLY A 292 -11.71 15.27 -15.23
CA GLY A 292 -11.17 16.58 -14.85
C GLY A 292 -9.68 16.54 -14.50
N GLU A 293 -9.24 17.57 -13.78
CA GLU A 293 -7.83 17.80 -13.39
C GLU A 293 -7.61 17.67 -11.87
N GLU A 294 -8.65 17.36 -11.11
CA GLU A 294 -8.57 17.17 -9.67
C GLU A 294 -7.86 15.85 -9.34
N GLU A 295 -7.00 15.89 -8.32
CA GLU A 295 -6.19 14.73 -7.90
C GLU A 295 -6.29 14.43 -6.39
N ILE A 296 -6.97 15.31 -5.64
CA ILE A 296 -7.15 15.20 -4.19
C ILE A 296 -8.62 14.93 -3.91
N PHE A 297 -8.93 13.79 -3.29
CA PHE A 297 -10.30 13.32 -3.07
C PHE A 297 -10.45 12.61 -1.73
N SER A 298 -11.58 12.82 -1.07
CA SER A 298 -12.02 11.96 0.04
C SER A 298 -12.40 10.55 -0.45
N HIS A 299 -12.52 9.60 0.49
CA HIS A 299 -13.03 8.26 0.19
C HIS A 299 -14.42 8.31 -0.46
N ASP A 300 -15.33 9.10 0.10
CA ASP A 300 -16.71 9.20 -0.38
C ASP A 300 -16.77 9.74 -1.82
N GLU A 301 -15.97 10.76 -2.13
CA GLU A 301 -15.87 11.28 -3.49
C GLU A 301 -15.34 10.22 -4.46
N LEU A 302 -14.28 9.49 -4.09
CA LEU A 302 -13.74 8.41 -4.92
C LEU A 302 -14.75 7.29 -5.14
N ILE A 303 -15.52 6.93 -4.11
CA ILE A 303 -16.62 5.95 -4.22
C ILE A 303 -17.69 6.47 -5.19
N GLU A 304 -18.10 7.73 -5.07
CA GLU A 304 -19.13 8.32 -5.92
C GLU A 304 -18.72 8.39 -7.39
N ILE A 305 -17.45 8.72 -7.68
CA ILE A 305 -16.99 8.95 -9.06
C ILE A 305 -16.34 7.74 -9.72
N PHE A 306 -16.14 6.63 -9.00
CA PHE A 306 -15.46 5.45 -9.53
C PHE A 306 -16.19 4.86 -10.74
N ASP A 307 -15.49 4.80 -11.87
CA ASP A 307 -16.04 4.36 -13.14
C ASP A 307 -15.04 3.40 -13.81
N THR A 308 -15.48 2.19 -14.13
CA THR A 308 -14.62 1.16 -14.73
C THR A 308 -14.16 1.50 -16.14
N ASP A 309 -14.90 2.35 -16.88
CA ASP A 309 -14.49 2.82 -18.21
C ASP A 309 -13.23 3.69 -18.18
N ARG A 310 -12.85 4.14 -16.97
CA ARG A 310 -11.67 4.97 -16.71
C ARG A 310 -10.46 4.14 -16.26
N LEU A 311 -10.58 2.81 -16.20
CA LEU A 311 -9.45 1.92 -15.96
C LEU A 311 -8.47 1.97 -17.14
N SER A 312 -7.19 2.17 -16.82
CA SER A 312 -6.13 2.31 -17.82
C SER A 312 -5.77 0.96 -18.46
N LYS A 313 -5.62 0.97 -19.79
CA LYS A 313 -5.01 -0.13 -20.55
C LYS A 313 -3.47 -0.10 -20.51
N SER A 314 -2.89 1.04 -20.12
CA SER A 314 -1.44 1.25 -20.00
C SER A 314 -0.95 1.02 -18.57
N PRO A 315 0.28 0.49 -18.37
CA PRO A 315 0.86 0.31 -17.04
C PRO A 315 0.81 1.57 -16.18
N ALA A 316 0.49 1.41 -14.91
CA ALA A 316 0.48 2.51 -13.95
C ALA A 316 1.90 2.77 -13.43
N ALA A 317 2.39 3.99 -13.55
CA ALA A 317 3.70 4.37 -13.03
C ALA A 317 3.60 4.78 -11.56
N PHE A 318 4.42 4.16 -10.71
CA PHE A 318 4.60 4.56 -9.32
C PHE A 318 5.59 5.73 -9.25
N ASP A 319 5.12 6.89 -8.82
CA ASP A 319 5.91 8.12 -8.66
C ASP A 319 5.93 8.54 -7.19
N ASN A 320 7.11 8.41 -6.55
CA ASN A 320 7.34 8.80 -5.16
C ASN A 320 7.04 10.28 -4.92
N LYS A 321 7.43 11.17 -5.83
CA LYS A 321 7.24 12.62 -5.67
C LYS A 321 5.78 12.99 -5.73
N LYS A 322 5.01 12.29 -6.58
CA LYS A 322 3.56 12.46 -6.62
C LYS A 322 2.92 11.98 -5.32
N LEU A 323 3.34 10.85 -4.78
CA LEU A 323 2.85 10.37 -3.49
C LEU A 323 3.17 11.37 -2.36
N GLU A 324 4.41 11.84 -2.27
CA GLU A 324 4.83 12.86 -1.29
C GLU A 324 3.99 14.13 -1.44
N TRP A 325 3.77 14.60 -2.67
CA TRP A 325 2.92 15.76 -2.94
C TRP A 325 1.47 15.55 -2.50
N ILE A 326 0.86 14.40 -2.82
CA ILE A 326 -0.50 14.07 -2.36
C ILE A 326 -0.51 14.05 -0.84
N ASN A 327 0.37 13.28 -0.19
CA ASN A 327 0.37 13.17 1.28
C ASN A 327 0.63 14.51 1.97
N ASN A 328 1.49 15.38 1.41
CA ASN A 328 1.66 16.75 1.89
C ASN A 328 0.35 17.56 1.85
N ARG A 329 -0.50 17.41 0.82
CA ARG A 329 -1.82 18.06 0.78
C ARG A 329 -2.72 17.59 1.94
N TYR A 330 -2.72 16.30 2.25
CA TYR A 330 -3.46 15.77 3.39
C TYR A 330 -2.85 16.20 4.72
N MET A 331 -1.52 16.19 4.85
CA MET A 331 -0.81 16.67 6.05
C MET A 331 -1.15 18.14 6.34
N LYS A 332 -1.24 18.98 5.31
CA LYS A 332 -1.68 20.38 5.42
C LYS A 332 -3.13 20.51 5.86
N ALA A 333 -4.02 19.65 5.36
CA ALA A 333 -5.43 19.67 5.70
C ALA A 333 -5.76 19.06 7.08
N ALA A 334 -4.94 18.12 7.56
CA ALA A 334 -5.15 17.43 8.84
C ALA A 334 -5.01 18.36 10.05
N GLU A 335 -5.61 18.00 11.18
CA GLU A 335 -5.39 18.72 12.43
C GLU A 335 -3.95 18.52 12.93
N ALA A 336 -3.35 19.58 13.48
CA ALA A 336 -1.95 19.52 13.95
C ALA A 336 -1.75 18.48 15.05
N GLU A 337 -2.75 18.30 15.92
CA GLU A 337 -2.75 17.29 16.98
C GLU A 337 -2.60 15.87 16.42
N ASP A 338 -3.28 15.55 15.32
CA ASP A 338 -3.25 14.20 14.74
C ASP A 338 -1.93 13.92 14.04
N VAL A 339 -1.37 14.92 13.34
CA VAL A 339 -0.01 14.81 12.78
C VAL A 339 1.02 14.68 13.91
N ALA A 340 0.83 15.40 15.02
CA ALA A 340 1.72 15.33 16.17
C ALA A 340 1.73 13.96 16.85
N LYS A 341 0.58 13.26 16.90
CA LYS A 341 0.51 11.87 17.39
C LYS A 341 1.36 10.91 16.56
N LEU A 342 1.45 11.10 15.25
CA LEU A 342 2.33 10.30 14.39
C LEU A 342 3.80 10.69 14.57
N ALA A 343 4.07 12.00 14.59
CA ALA A 343 5.41 12.55 14.73
C ALA A 343 6.09 12.17 16.06
N ILE A 344 5.33 12.07 17.16
CA ILE A 344 5.89 11.80 18.49
C ILE A 344 6.59 10.44 18.54
N GLU A 345 6.05 9.42 17.86
CA GLU A 345 6.67 8.09 17.82
C GLU A 345 8.06 8.14 17.16
N HIS A 346 8.22 8.97 16.13
CA HIS A 346 9.49 9.15 15.44
C HIS A 346 10.51 9.90 16.32
N LEU A 347 10.07 10.95 17.01
CA LEU A 347 10.92 11.70 17.94
C LEU A 347 11.35 10.82 19.12
N GLN A 348 10.46 9.96 19.64
CA GLN A 348 10.80 8.98 20.67
C GLN A 348 11.86 7.98 20.19
N ARG A 349 11.68 7.38 19.01
CA ARG A 349 12.66 6.46 18.41
C ARG A 349 14.02 7.13 18.17
N ALA A 350 14.02 8.43 17.87
CA ALA A 350 15.23 9.24 17.71
C ALA A 350 15.86 9.70 19.05
N GLY A 351 15.26 9.35 20.19
CA GLY A 351 15.74 9.76 21.52
C GLY A 351 15.54 11.25 21.83
N ARG A 352 14.64 11.93 21.11
CA ARG A 352 14.39 13.37 21.21
C ARG A 352 13.28 13.72 22.20
N VAL A 353 12.33 12.82 22.39
CA VAL A 353 11.23 12.94 23.35
C VAL A 353 11.19 11.67 24.20
N SER A 354 10.75 11.78 25.45
CA SER A 354 10.64 10.60 26.33
C SER A 354 9.64 9.56 25.81
N GLU A 355 9.93 8.27 26.02
CA GLU A 355 9.09 7.15 25.57
C GLU A 355 7.64 7.22 26.06
N THR A 356 7.41 7.78 27.26
CA THR A 356 6.06 7.93 27.81
C THR A 356 5.37 9.23 27.41
N SER A 357 6.16 10.23 26.98
CA SER A 357 5.77 11.59 26.67
C SER A 357 4.86 12.23 27.72
N THR A 358 5.39 13.17 28.48
CA THR A 358 4.59 14.00 29.40
C THR A 358 3.55 14.83 28.64
N ALA A 359 2.56 15.38 29.35
CA ALA A 359 1.58 16.28 28.73
C ALA A 359 2.25 17.54 28.15
N GLU A 360 3.33 18.00 28.79
CA GLU A 360 4.15 19.12 28.35
C GLU A 360 4.91 18.77 27.06
N GLU A 361 5.55 17.59 26.99
CA GLU A 361 6.22 17.13 25.76
C GLU A 361 5.25 16.96 24.59
N ARG A 362 4.03 16.48 24.83
CA ARG A 362 3.00 16.38 23.79
C ARG A 362 2.59 17.76 23.26
N ALA A 363 2.29 18.70 24.16
CA ALA A 363 1.93 20.06 23.79
C ALA A 363 3.08 20.79 23.07
N TRP A 364 4.32 20.52 23.49
CA TRP A 364 5.51 21.03 22.81
C TRP A 364 5.68 20.42 21.41
N THR A 365 5.50 19.11 21.28
CA THR A 365 5.57 18.40 19.99
C THR A 365 4.51 18.91 19.01
N GLU A 366 3.30 19.21 19.48
CA GLU A 366 2.24 19.78 18.65
C GLU A 366 2.64 21.14 18.06
N LYS A 367 3.27 22.02 18.87
CA LYS A 367 3.79 23.30 18.38
C LYS A 367 4.96 23.10 17.41
N LEU A 368 5.86 22.16 17.70
CA LEU A 368 6.97 21.81 16.82
C LEU A 368 6.45 21.32 15.46
N VAL A 369 5.48 20.43 15.45
CA VAL A 369 4.86 19.92 14.22
C VAL A 369 4.14 21.03 13.47
N SER A 370 3.43 21.91 14.18
CA SER A 370 2.76 23.07 13.56
C SER A 370 3.72 23.99 12.81
N LEU A 371 4.99 24.08 13.21
CA LEU A 371 6.02 24.84 12.50
C LEU A 371 6.34 24.24 11.12
N TYR A 372 6.38 22.91 11.01
CA TYR A 372 6.90 22.19 9.85
C TYR A 372 5.85 21.47 9.02
N LYS A 373 4.60 21.39 9.50
CA LYS A 373 3.48 20.68 8.87
C LYS A 373 3.25 21.06 7.40
N GLU A 374 3.51 22.32 7.04
CA GLU A 374 3.41 22.80 5.66
C GLU A 374 4.49 22.25 4.73
N GLU A 375 5.63 21.83 5.27
CA GLU A 375 6.78 21.30 4.53
C GLU A 375 6.83 19.77 4.57
N MET A 376 6.24 19.16 5.60
CA MET A 376 6.22 17.71 5.78
C MET A 376 5.33 17.00 4.77
N SER A 377 5.92 16.04 4.07
CA SER A 377 5.23 15.04 3.27
C SER A 377 4.81 13.84 4.09
N TYR A 378 5.52 13.45 5.15
CA TYR A 378 5.13 12.37 6.08
C TYR A 378 5.72 12.59 7.48
N ALA A 379 5.18 11.94 8.52
CA ALA A 379 5.49 12.28 9.90
C ALA A 379 6.97 12.08 10.29
N ALA A 380 7.66 11.09 9.71
CA ALA A 380 9.07 10.81 10.04
C ALA A 380 10.03 11.96 9.71
N GLU A 381 9.71 12.82 8.74
CA GLU A 381 10.56 13.97 8.38
C GLU A 381 10.72 14.98 9.51
N ILE A 382 9.82 14.95 10.51
CA ILE A 382 9.91 15.82 11.69
C ILE A 382 11.25 15.66 12.41
N VAL A 383 11.87 14.47 12.35
CA VAL A 383 13.16 14.21 12.99
C VAL A 383 14.17 15.16 12.38
N ASP A 384 14.52 15.02 11.11
CA ASP A 384 15.57 15.85 10.50
C ASP A 384 15.20 17.35 10.49
N LEU A 385 13.92 17.69 10.28
CA LEU A 385 13.45 19.08 10.27
C LEU A 385 13.60 19.79 11.63
N SER A 386 13.56 19.03 12.73
CA SER A 386 13.57 19.58 14.10
C SER A 386 14.93 19.57 14.78
N ASP A 387 16.01 19.20 14.09
CA ASP A 387 17.36 19.04 14.64
C ASP A 387 17.79 20.21 15.54
N MET A 388 17.56 21.44 15.09
CA MET A 388 17.94 22.66 15.82
C MET A 388 17.33 22.76 17.23
N PHE A 389 16.15 22.16 17.45
CA PHE A 389 15.46 22.24 18.74
C PHE A 389 16.10 21.34 19.80
N PHE A 390 16.92 20.36 19.39
CA PHE A 390 17.54 19.38 20.28
C PHE A 390 19.06 19.58 20.49
N GLN A 391 19.65 20.61 19.87
CA GLN A 391 21.06 20.97 20.07
C GLN A 391 21.21 22.00 21.19
N ASP A 392 22.17 21.85 22.12
CA ASP A 392 22.36 22.82 23.22
C ASP A 392 23.04 24.13 22.76
N GLU A 393 23.89 24.04 21.74
CA GLU A 393 24.75 25.12 21.27
C GLU A 393 24.19 25.76 19.98
N LEU A 394 24.29 27.09 19.86
CA LEU A 394 23.92 27.80 18.64
C LEU A 394 24.94 27.54 17.52
N HIS A 395 24.54 26.74 16.53
CA HIS A 395 25.31 26.58 15.30
C HIS A 395 24.82 27.56 14.23
N ILE A 396 25.62 28.60 13.94
CA ILE A 396 25.29 29.59 12.90
C ILE A 396 25.74 29.07 11.53
N ALA A 397 24.78 28.91 10.60
CA ALA A 397 25.04 28.51 9.23
C ALA A 397 26.01 29.48 8.53
N ASP A 398 26.84 28.97 7.62
CA ASP A 398 27.90 29.76 6.98
C ASP A 398 27.36 30.97 6.22
N ASP A 399 26.21 30.82 5.55
CA ASP A 399 25.52 31.89 4.86
C ASP A 399 24.91 32.90 5.86
N ALA A 400 24.52 32.47 7.06
CA ALA A 400 23.95 33.30 8.12
C ALA A 400 24.94 34.25 8.81
N LYS A 401 26.25 33.97 8.75
CA LYS A 401 27.29 34.78 9.43
C LYS A 401 27.33 36.24 8.95
N GLU A 402 27.11 36.49 7.67
CA GLU A 402 27.11 37.85 7.12
C GLU A 402 25.97 38.71 7.70
N VAL A 403 24.84 38.09 8.06
CA VAL A 403 23.71 38.80 8.69
C VAL A 403 24.10 39.35 10.05
N LEU A 404 24.87 38.58 10.83
CA LEU A 404 25.32 39.00 12.15
C LEU A 404 26.37 40.11 12.08
N ALA A 405 27.24 40.11 11.07
CA ALA A 405 28.26 41.13 10.85
C ALA A 405 27.71 42.51 10.38
N GLY A 406 26.39 42.65 10.23
CA GLY A 406 25.75 43.89 9.78
C GLY A 406 25.85 45.03 10.78
N GLU A 407 25.89 46.27 10.28
CA GLU A 407 25.86 47.47 11.13
C GLU A 407 24.56 47.56 11.94
N GLY A 408 24.68 47.85 13.24
CA GLY A 408 23.54 48.00 14.15
C GLY A 408 22.93 46.69 14.66
N VAL A 409 23.43 45.52 14.24
CA VAL A 409 22.94 44.21 14.71
C VAL A 409 23.11 44.04 16.21
N ALA A 410 24.26 44.42 16.76
CA ALA A 410 24.51 44.33 18.20
C ALA A 410 23.47 45.12 19.03
N ASP A 411 23.04 46.28 18.54
CA ASP A 411 22.04 47.11 19.21
C ASP A 411 20.65 46.48 19.16
N VAL A 412 20.28 45.89 18.01
CA VAL A 412 19.03 45.14 17.83
C VAL A 412 18.97 43.94 18.76
N LEU A 413 20.04 43.13 18.80
CA LEU A 413 20.08 41.91 19.62
C LEU A 413 20.10 42.22 21.12
N LYS A 414 20.83 43.24 21.57
CA LYS A 414 20.81 43.70 22.98
C LYS A 414 19.42 44.20 23.39
N ALA A 415 18.78 45.01 22.55
CA ALA A 415 17.43 45.48 22.80
C ALA A 415 16.43 44.30 22.85
N PHE A 416 16.58 43.34 21.94
CA PHE A 416 15.72 42.15 21.92
C PHE A 416 15.92 41.26 23.15
N GLN A 417 17.17 41.00 23.55
CA GLN A 417 17.49 40.25 24.76
C GLN A 417 16.87 40.90 26.00
N ALA A 418 16.97 42.23 26.13
CA ALA A 418 16.34 42.96 27.23
C ALA A 418 14.81 42.80 27.24
N LYS A 419 14.16 42.86 26.07
CA LYS A 419 12.70 42.68 25.97
C LYS A 419 12.24 41.26 26.25
N LEU A 420 13.01 40.24 25.83
CA LEU A 420 12.68 38.85 26.17
C LEU A 420 12.86 38.56 27.67
N ALA A 421 13.82 39.20 28.34
CA ALA A 421 14.02 39.03 29.77
C ALA A 421 12.78 39.47 30.58
N GLU A 422 12.07 40.50 30.11
CA GLU A 422 10.83 41.03 30.71
C GLU A 422 9.63 40.06 30.63
N ILE A 423 9.63 39.08 29.71
CA ILE A 423 8.50 38.16 29.52
C ILE A 423 8.56 37.01 30.54
N PRO A 424 7.55 36.80 31.41
CA PRO A 424 7.50 35.65 32.32
C PRO A 424 7.54 34.30 31.56
N ALA A 425 8.12 33.26 32.16
CA ALA A 425 8.25 31.95 31.50
C ALA A 425 6.88 31.36 31.06
N ASP A 426 5.86 31.45 31.92
CA ASP A 426 4.51 30.95 31.64
C ASP A 426 3.78 31.71 30.51
N ASP A 427 4.31 32.88 30.12
CA ASP A 427 3.76 33.75 29.09
C ASP A 427 4.70 33.89 27.88
N PHE A 428 5.71 33.02 27.78
CA PHE A 428 6.66 32.96 26.68
C PHE A 428 6.04 32.33 25.43
N LYS A 429 5.10 33.07 24.84
CA LYS A 429 4.28 32.67 23.69
C LYS A 429 4.51 33.59 22.50
N GLU A 430 4.20 33.11 21.29
CA GLU A 430 4.41 33.80 20.02
C GLU A 430 3.88 35.23 20.04
N GLU A 431 2.67 35.47 20.58
CA GLU A 431 2.07 36.80 20.66
C GLU A 431 2.98 37.80 21.42
N ASN A 432 3.49 37.39 22.58
CA ASN A 432 4.34 38.23 23.42
C ASN A 432 5.76 38.38 22.85
N ILE A 433 6.29 37.34 22.22
CA ILE A 433 7.57 37.39 21.50
C ILE A 433 7.47 38.39 20.34
N MET A 434 6.39 38.33 19.56
CA MET A 434 6.16 39.26 18.47
C MET A 434 5.93 40.70 18.97
N ALA A 435 5.29 40.87 20.13
CA ALA A 435 5.18 42.17 20.80
C ALA A 435 6.54 42.71 21.23
N ALA A 436 7.44 41.86 21.76
CA ALA A 436 8.82 42.23 22.09
C ALA A 436 9.61 42.65 20.85
N ILE A 437 9.51 41.92 19.73
CA ILE A 437 10.16 42.31 18.46
C ILE A 437 9.64 43.70 18.00
N LYS A 438 8.34 43.96 18.12
CA LYS A 438 7.77 45.29 17.80
C LYS A 438 8.25 46.39 18.75
N ALA A 439 8.50 46.08 20.03
CA ALA A 439 9.08 47.04 20.96
C ALA A 439 10.52 47.40 20.56
N VAL A 440 11.34 46.41 20.17
CA VAL A 440 12.69 46.63 19.62
C VAL A 440 12.65 47.50 18.37
N GLN A 441 11.69 47.25 17.48
CA GLN A 441 11.48 48.08 16.29
C GLN A 441 11.25 49.56 16.65
N LYS A 442 10.46 49.83 17.70
CA LYS A 442 10.14 51.19 18.15
C LYS A 442 11.34 51.85 18.82
N GLU A 443 12.13 51.09 19.58
CA GLU A 443 13.29 51.57 20.33
C GLU A 443 14.48 51.89 19.42
N THR A 444 14.83 50.96 18.54
CA THR A 444 16.01 51.07 17.65
C THR A 444 15.71 51.81 16.35
N GLY A 445 14.43 51.89 15.95
CA GLY A 445 14.01 52.40 14.65
C GLY A 445 14.29 51.46 13.47
N VAL A 446 14.95 50.31 13.69
CA VAL A 446 15.29 49.31 12.67
C VAL A 446 14.05 48.51 12.29
N LYS A 447 13.87 48.20 10.99
CA LYS A 447 12.66 47.56 10.44
C LYS A 447 13.00 46.53 9.36
N GLY A 448 12.02 45.69 9.02
CA GLY A 448 12.11 44.76 7.91
C GLY A 448 13.26 43.77 8.08
N LYS A 449 13.96 43.44 6.98
CA LYS A 449 15.05 42.44 6.98
C LYS A 449 16.08 42.68 8.09
N ASN A 450 16.47 43.94 8.33
CA ASN A 450 17.51 44.29 9.29
C ASN A 450 17.08 44.14 10.76
N LEU A 451 15.77 43.99 11.03
CA LEU A 451 15.26 43.68 12.37
C LEU A 451 15.08 42.17 12.54
N TYR A 452 14.38 41.54 11.60
CA TYR A 452 13.93 40.15 11.76
C TYR A 452 15.04 39.13 11.46
N MET A 453 15.91 39.37 10.48
CA MET A 453 16.97 38.41 10.14
C MET A 453 18.01 38.26 11.24
N PRO A 454 18.55 39.34 11.85
CA PRO A 454 19.50 39.17 12.93
C PRO A 454 18.90 38.43 14.12
N ILE A 455 17.65 38.74 14.48
CA ILE A 455 16.94 38.00 15.55
C ILE A 455 16.83 36.52 15.18
N ARG A 456 16.36 36.19 13.96
CA ARG A 456 16.24 34.79 13.52
C ARG A 456 17.57 34.06 13.62
N VAL A 457 18.64 34.61 13.04
CA VAL A 457 19.95 33.97 13.04
C VAL A 457 20.47 33.82 14.47
N ALA A 458 20.32 34.85 15.31
CA ALA A 458 20.80 34.80 16.69
C ALA A 458 19.99 33.86 17.59
N THR A 459 18.75 33.52 17.23
CA THR A 459 17.94 32.56 18.00
C THR A 459 17.94 31.14 17.43
N SER A 460 18.10 30.99 16.11
CA SER A 460 17.96 29.68 15.41
C SER A 460 19.21 29.18 14.70
N GLY A 461 20.17 30.07 14.43
CA GLY A 461 21.36 29.75 13.64
C GLY A 461 21.14 29.86 12.11
N GLU A 462 19.89 29.94 11.67
CA GLU A 462 19.48 29.83 10.27
C GLU A 462 19.00 31.16 9.69
N GLN A 463 19.21 31.37 8.38
CA GLN A 463 18.66 32.51 7.64
C GLN A 463 17.18 32.33 7.28
N HIS A 464 16.77 31.07 7.13
CA HIS A 464 15.45 30.69 6.65
C HIS A 464 14.76 29.77 7.66
N GLY A 465 13.50 29.43 7.40
CA GLY A 465 12.71 28.55 8.26
C GLY A 465 11.35 29.14 8.64
N PRO A 466 10.63 28.44 9.53
CA PRO A 466 9.23 28.71 9.84
C PRO A 466 9.05 30.01 10.65
N SER A 467 7.84 30.27 11.16
CA SER A 467 7.51 31.51 11.89
C SER A 467 8.51 31.81 13.00
N ILE A 468 9.15 32.98 12.95
CA ILE A 468 10.16 33.37 13.96
C ILE A 468 9.61 33.38 15.38
N GLY A 469 8.36 33.83 15.56
CA GLY A 469 7.75 33.94 16.88
C GLY A 469 7.49 32.56 17.49
N LEU A 470 6.88 31.66 16.71
CA LEU A 470 6.64 30.29 17.14
C LEU A 470 7.96 29.48 17.27
N THR A 471 8.96 29.68 16.41
CA THR A 471 10.29 29.06 16.57
C THR A 471 10.92 29.44 17.90
N ILE A 472 10.88 30.74 18.26
CA ILE A 472 11.41 31.23 19.54
C ILE A 472 10.61 30.63 20.72
N GLU A 473 9.28 30.57 20.62
CA GLU A 473 8.43 29.93 21.63
C GLU A 473 8.82 28.46 21.85
N VAL A 474 8.99 27.69 20.77
CA VAL A 474 9.31 26.26 20.83
C VAL A 474 10.74 26.01 21.34
N LEU A 475 11.71 26.86 20.99
CA LEU A 475 13.06 26.81 21.58
C LEU A 475 13.04 27.03 23.09
N GLY A 476 12.11 27.86 23.56
CA GLY A 476 11.95 28.19 24.97
C GLY A 476 12.88 29.31 25.44
N LYS A 477 12.47 29.97 26.53
CA LYS A 477 13.09 31.21 27.03
C LYS A 477 14.58 31.05 27.35
N GLU A 478 14.94 29.99 28.06
CA GLU A 478 16.31 29.79 28.55
C GLU A 478 17.29 29.54 27.40
N LYS A 479 16.92 28.65 26.47
CA LYS A 479 17.73 28.33 25.29
C LYS A 479 17.90 29.54 24.36
N VAL A 480 16.82 30.29 24.12
CA VAL A 480 16.89 31.54 23.33
C VAL A 480 17.79 32.57 23.99
N ALA A 481 17.73 32.74 25.32
CA ALA A 481 18.63 33.64 26.03
C ALA A 481 20.10 33.22 25.88
N HIS A 482 20.37 31.91 25.99
CA HIS A 482 21.71 31.36 25.79
C HIS A 482 22.21 31.59 24.35
N HIS A 483 21.39 31.30 23.33
CA HIS A 483 21.73 31.56 21.94
C HIS A 483 22.04 33.04 21.67
N LEU A 484 21.27 33.96 22.26
CA LEU A 484 21.52 35.40 22.14
C LEU A 484 22.86 35.80 22.78
N ASP A 485 23.23 35.23 23.93
CA ASP A 485 24.54 35.46 24.54
C ASP A 485 25.68 34.99 23.64
N GLN A 486 25.54 33.79 23.04
CA GLN A 486 26.53 33.24 22.11
C GLN A 486 26.65 34.09 20.84
N ALA A 487 25.52 34.48 20.25
CA ALA A 487 25.50 35.34 19.08
C ALA A 487 26.16 36.70 19.38
N LEU A 488 25.81 37.35 20.49
CA LEU A 488 26.40 38.63 20.90
C LEU A 488 27.90 38.53 21.20
N ALA A 489 28.38 37.40 21.72
CA ALA A 489 29.80 37.16 21.94
C ALA A 489 30.60 36.94 20.65
N SER A 490 29.91 36.61 19.54
CA SER A 490 30.51 36.39 18.23
C SER A 490 30.56 37.64 17.33
N LEU A 491 29.90 38.74 17.74
CA LEU A 491 29.94 40.06 17.11
C LEU A 491 31.19 40.84 17.54
#